data_AF-A0AA47MYD0-F1
#
_entry.id   AF-A0AA47MYD0-F1
#
_cell.length_a   1.000
_cell.length_b   1.000
_cell.length_c   1.000
_cell.angle_alpha   90.00
_cell.angle_beta   90.00
_cell.angle_gamma   90.00
#
_symmetry.space_group_name_H-M   'P 1'
#
loop_
_entity.id
_entity.type
_entity.pdbx_description
1 polymer ?
#
loop_
_entity_poly.entity_id
_entity_poly.type
_entity_poly.pdbx_seq_one_letter_code
_entity_poly.pdbx_strand_id
1 'polypeptide(L)'
;MYTADLVLNQHMVLMVLNQHMVLMVFNQHMVLMVLNQHMVLMVLNQHMVLMVLNQHMVLMVFNQHMVLMVLNQHMVLMVFNQHMVLMVFNQHMVLMVLNQHMVLMVFNQHMVLMVFNQHMVLMVFNQHMVLMVFNQHMVLMVFNQHMVLMVLNQHMVLMVFNQHMVLMVLNQHMVLLGLVFKGPVTWYTVDLDLHPAKRWTSLITEKKAELARMMQTIKDLANAFVPSGKLVEMVDISLPFLVDTLPYPFGDELKGVAAASGLPLGEVVLFNIFYEVFTVCTSVVAEDPKGKLFHGRNLDFGLFMGWDMKNKSWIVSEQLKPLAVNVDFRRNNQTVFKSTTFAGYVGMLTGIKPHVFTLTMNERFSLDGGYIGILEWILGKREGMWMSFLTRSVLENATSYEVAKTRLAQTKLLAPAYFILGGNQSGQGCIITRSRLLSLDILEIDLKLGRWYVLETNYDHWKAPLFLDDRRTPAMTCMNKTMQANITLKTMYDVLSTKPVLNKLTTYTTLMDVSTGNLESYIRDCPNPCMPW
;
A
#
# COMPACT_ATOMS: atom_id res chain seq x y z
N MET A 1 -11.08 -58.65 -20.73
CA MET A 1 -11.02 -57.45 -19.88
C MET A 1 -11.39 -57.92 -18.48
N TYR A 2 -10.39 -58.24 -17.64
CA TYR A 2 -10.64 -58.72 -16.28
C TYR A 2 -10.89 -57.50 -15.39
N THR A 3 -12.15 -57.23 -15.06
CA THR A 3 -12.52 -56.25 -14.03
C THR A 3 -12.49 -56.97 -12.69
N ALA A 4 -11.68 -56.48 -11.75
CA ALA A 4 -11.58 -57.04 -10.41
C ALA A 4 -12.09 -56.04 -9.37
N ASP A 5 -12.76 -56.60 -8.35
CA ASP A 5 -13.14 -55.92 -7.12
C ASP A 5 -12.29 -56.51 -5.97
N LEU A 6 -11.82 -55.65 -5.07
CA LEU A 6 -10.96 -56.06 -3.95
C LEU A 6 -11.49 -55.51 -2.63
N VAL A 7 -11.81 -56.39 -1.69
CA VAL A 7 -12.21 -56.03 -0.32
C VAL A 7 -11.19 -56.60 0.67
N LEU A 8 -10.53 -55.73 1.42
CA LEU A 8 -9.48 -56.07 2.38
C LEU A 8 -9.86 -55.63 3.81
N ASN A 9 -9.86 -56.59 4.72
CA ASN A 9 -10.26 -56.43 6.13
C ASN A 9 -9.12 -56.65 7.13
N GLN A 10 -7.85 -56.56 6.70
CA GLN A 10 -6.67 -56.85 7.50
C GLN A 10 -5.62 -55.73 7.43
N HIS A 11 -4.70 -55.67 8.39
CA HIS A 11 -3.51 -54.82 8.33
C HIS A 11 -2.58 -55.23 7.19
N MET A 12 -2.14 -54.27 6.39
CA MET A 12 -1.12 -54.49 5.36
C MET A 12 -0.08 -53.37 5.34
N VAL A 13 1.16 -53.73 5.00
CA VAL A 13 2.29 -52.79 4.97
C VAL A 13 2.44 -52.16 3.59
N LEU A 14 2.35 -52.96 2.52
CA LEU A 14 2.57 -52.50 1.15
C LEU A 14 1.57 -53.13 0.18
N MET A 15 0.97 -52.30 -0.67
CA MET A 15 0.19 -52.74 -1.82
C MET A 15 0.56 -51.93 -3.06
N VAL A 16 0.92 -52.61 -4.15
CA VAL A 16 1.19 -52.02 -5.46
C VAL A 16 0.27 -52.67 -6.48
N LEU A 17 -0.56 -51.87 -7.16
CA LEU A 17 -1.47 -52.36 -8.19
C LEU A 17 -1.26 -51.63 -9.51
N ASN A 18 -1.11 -52.44 -10.56
CA ASN A 18 -0.80 -52.01 -11.92
C ASN A 18 -1.89 -52.41 -12.92
N GLN A 19 -3.13 -52.61 -12.47
CA GLN A 19 -4.26 -53.04 -13.31
C GLN A 19 -5.50 -52.17 -13.09
N HIS A 20 -6.44 -52.20 -14.05
CA HIS A 20 -7.73 -51.53 -13.92
C HIS A 20 -8.60 -52.20 -12.85
N MET A 21 -9.11 -51.42 -11.90
CA MET A 21 -10.01 -51.90 -10.85
C MET A 21 -11.32 -51.12 -10.86
N VAL A 22 -12.43 -51.79 -10.57
CA VAL A 22 -13.74 -51.13 -10.44
C VAL A 22 -13.94 -50.69 -8.99
N LEU A 23 -13.87 -51.62 -8.03
CA LEU A 23 -14.05 -51.32 -6.62
C LEU A 23 -12.86 -51.76 -5.75
N MET A 24 -12.45 -50.89 -4.84
CA MET A 24 -11.54 -51.22 -3.74
C MET A 24 -12.07 -50.71 -2.41
N VAL A 25 -12.23 -51.61 -1.44
CA VAL A 25 -12.67 -51.28 -0.07
C VAL A 25 -11.65 -51.77 0.94
N PHE A 26 -11.19 -50.87 1.82
CA PHE A 26 -10.24 -51.20 2.88
C PHE A 26 -10.76 -50.77 4.25
N ASN A 27 -10.82 -51.73 5.18
CA ASN A 27 -11.43 -51.54 6.49
C ASN A 27 -10.45 -51.40 7.67
N GLN A 28 -9.14 -51.56 7.47
CA GLN A 28 -8.11 -51.48 8.52
C GLN A 28 -6.87 -50.63 8.11
N HIS A 29 -5.80 -50.64 8.93
CA HIS A 29 -4.60 -49.81 8.70
C HIS A 29 -3.74 -50.27 7.51
N MET A 30 -3.23 -49.29 6.76
CA MET A 30 -2.31 -49.44 5.64
C MET A 30 -1.12 -48.49 5.79
N VAL A 31 0.09 -48.96 5.50
CA VAL A 31 1.25 -48.06 5.49
C VAL A 31 1.44 -47.41 4.12
N LEU A 32 1.58 -48.21 3.05
CA LEU A 32 1.85 -47.71 1.69
C LEU A 32 0.94 -48.34 0.64
N MET A 33 0.29 -47.51 -0.17
CA MET A 33 -0.46 -47.92 -1.36
C MET A 33 0.00 -47.13 -2.60
N VAL A 34 0.32 -47.85 -3.67
CA VAL A 34 0.65 -47.27 -4.98
C VAL A 34 -0.27 -47.84 -6.06
N LEU A 35 -0.99 -46.96 -6.76
CA LEU A 35 -1.85 -47.33 -7.89
C LEU A 35 -1.35 -46.67 -9.17
N ASN A 36 -1.08 -47.49 -10.20
CA ASN A 36 -0.49 -47.03 -11.46
C ASN A 36 -1.45 -47.05 -12.66
N GLN A 37 -2.73 -47.38 -12.46
CA GLN A 37 -3.74 -47.50 -13.53
C GLN A 37 -5.09 -46.91 -13.09
N HIS A 38 -6.07 -46.89 -14.00
CA HIS A 38 -7.38 -46.30 -13.73
C HIS A 38 -8.15 -47.06 -12.65
N MET A 39 -8.77 -46.34 -11.71
CA MET A 39 -9.80 -46.94 -10.87
C MET A 39 -11.08 -46.10 -10.76
N VAL A 40 -12.20 -46.80 -10.60
CA VAL A 40 -13.52 -46.15 -10.52
C VAL A 40 -13.83 -45.74 -9.08
N LEU A 41 -13.82 -46.67 -8.13
CA LEU A 41 -14.20 -46.39 -6.74
C LEU A 41 -13.19 -46.95 -5.74
N MET A 42 -12.73 -46.09 -4.83
CA MET A 42 -11.95 -46.46 -3.66
C MET A 42 -12.60 -45.95 -2.37
N VAL A 43 -12.76 -46.83 -1.38
CA VAL A 43 -13.26 -46.51 -0.04
C VAL A 43 -12.25 -46.96 1.01
N LEU A 44 -11.79 -46.03 1.85
CA LEU A 44 -10.83 -46.28 2.91
C LEU A 44 -11.38 -45.83 4.27
N ASN A 45 -11.58 -46.80 5.17
CA ASN A 45 -12.33 -46.58 6.41
C ASN A 45 -11.50 -46.27 7.65
N GLN A 46 -10.18 -46.52 7.64
CA GLN A 46 -9.30 -46.26 8.81
C GLN A 46 -8.05 -45.45 8.44
N HIS A 47 -6.89 -45.78 9.04
CA HIS A 47 -5.64 -45.05 8.87
C HIS A 47 -4.87 -45.49 7.63
N MET A 48 -4.39 -44.52 6.82
CA MET A 48 -3.22 -44.79 5.99
C MET A 48 -2.12 -43.73 6.07
N VAL A 49 -0.88 -44.18 5.90
CA VAL A 49 0.27 -43.27 5.99
C VAL A 49 0.54 -42.62 4.64
N LEU A 50 0.73 -43.41 3.59
CA LEU A 50 1.06 -42.89 2.26
C LEU A 50 0.23 -43.54 1.15
N MET A 51 -0.37 -42.70 0.32
CA MET A 51 -1.00 -43.09 -0.94
C MET A 51 -0.42 -42.31 -2.12
N VAL A 52 -0.08 -43.03 -3.19
CA VAL A 52 0.33 -42.46 -4.47
C VAL A 52 -0.57 -42.99 -5.58
N LEU A 53 -1.24 -42.09 -6.31
CA LEU A 53 -2.03 -42.44 -7.50
C LEU A 53 -1.45 -41.75 -8.73
N ASN A 54 -1.09 -42.56 -9.72
CA ASN A 54 -0.37 -42.10 -10.91
C ASN A 54 -1.26 -41.91 -12.15
N GLN A 55 -2.55 -42.26 -12.11
CA GLN A 55 -3.48 -42.19 -13.25
C GLN A 55 -4.88 -41.72 -12.81
N HIS A 56 -5.86 -41.83 -13.71
CA HIS A 56 -7.23 -41.34 -13.49
C HIS A 56 -8.00 -42.09 -12.40
N MET A 57 -8.69 -41.35 -11.55
CA MET A 57 -9.62 -41.87 -10.55
C MET A 57 -10.97 -41.16 -10.63
N VAL A 58 -12.07 -41.91 -10.54
CA VAL A 58 -13.41 -41.30 -10.56
C VAL A 58 -13.82 -40.85 -9.16
N LEU A 59 -13.91 -41.77 -8.21
CA LEU A 59 -14.38 -41.49 -6.85
C LEU A 59 -13.47 -42.10 -5.79
N MET A 60 -13.13 -41.26 -4.81
CA MET A 60 -12.35 -41.67 -3.66
C MET A 60 -12.95 -41.12 -2.37
N VAL A 61 -13.19 -42.00 -1.39
CA VAL A 61 -13.80 -41.68 -0.10
C VAL A 61 -12.91 -42.14 1.05
N PHE A 62 -12.60 -41.22 1.96
CA PHE A 62 -11.88 -41.50 3.20
C PHE A 62 -12.69 -41.13 4.43
N ASN A 63 -12.77 -42.06 5.36
CA ASN A 63 -13.55 -41.86 6.57
C ASN A 63 -12.72 -41.47 7.81
N GLN A 64 -11.40 -41.71 7.84
CA GLN A 64 -10.56 -41.43 9.00
C GLN A 64 -9.27 -40.66 8.68
N HIS A 65 -8.10 -41.14 9.13
CA HIS A 65 -6.85 -40.38 9.10
C HIS A 65 -5.94 -40.79 7.95
N MET A 66 -5.31 -39.80 7.34
CA MET A 66 -4.39 -39.98 6.24
C MET A 66 -3.24 -38.99 6.39
N VAL A 67 -2.00 -39.47 6.33
CA VAL A 67 -0.84 -38.58 6.53
C VAL A 67 -0.49 -37.88 5.22
N LEU A 68 -0.21 -38.65 4.16
CA LEU A 68 0.23 -38.10 2.88
C LEU A 68 -0.51 -38.75 1.71
N MET A 69 -1.00 -37.89 0.82
CA MET A 69 -1.52 -38.29 -0.47
C MET A 69 -0.90 -37.49 -1.61
N VAL A 70 -0.47 -38.20 -2.65
CA VAL A 70 0.06 -37.61 -3.89
C VAL A 70 -0.75 -38.10 -5.08
N LEU A 71 -1.31 -37.14 -5.83
CA LEU A 71 -2.13 -37.37 -7.01
C LEU A 71 -1.53 -36.72 -8.23
N ASN A 72 -1.12 -37.56 -9.18
CA ASN A 72 -0.31 -37.11 -10.32
C ASN A 72 -1.10 -36.75 -11.58
N GLN A 73 -2.36 -37.19 -11.72
CA GLN A 73 -3.19 -36.88 -12.90
C GLN A 73 -4.59 -36.38 -12.53
N HIS A 74 -5.63 -36.97 -13.12
CA HIS A 74 -7.01 -36.46 -13.02
C HIS A 74 -7.80 -37.19 -11.95
N MET A 75 -8.50 -36.46 -11.08
CA MET A 75 -9.63 -37.04 -10.37
C MET A 75 -10.92 -36.24 -10.45
N VAL A 76 -12.04 -36.96 -10.45
CA VAL A 76 -13.36 -36.34 -10.56
C VAL A 76 -13.86 -35.92 -9.18
N LEU A 77 -13.97 -36.85 -8.24
CA LEU A 77 -14.53 -36.58 -6.92
C LEU A 77 -13.69 -37.21 -5.79
N MET A 78 -13.41 -36.38 -4.80
CA MET A 78 -12.70 -36.78 -3.59
C MET A 78 -13.41 -36.26 -2.34
N VAL A 79 -13.66 -37.16 -1.39
CA VAL A 79 -14.35 -36.86 -0.13
C VAL A 79 -13.50 -37.33 1.05
N PHE A 80 -13.18 -36.42 1.98
CA PHE A 80 -12.63 -36.79 3.29
C PHE A 80 -13.52 -36.34 4.43
N ASN A 81 -13.74 -37.26 5.36
CA ASN A 81 -14.59 -37.03 6.51
C ASN A 81 -13.84 -36.63 7.79
N GLN A 82 -12.53 -36.88 7.90
CA GLN A 82 -11.76 -36.55 9.11
C GLN A 82 -10.43 -35.82 8.80
N HIS A 83 -9.29 -36.38 9.20
CA HIS A 83 -8.02 -35.66 9.28
C HIS A 83 -7.05 -36.04 8.17
N MET A 84 -6.51 -35.01 7.51
CA MET A 84 -5.41 -35.12 6.56
C MET A 84 -4.25 -34.23 6.98
N VAL A 85 -3.00 -34.71 6.87
CA VAL A 85 -1.84 -33.83 7.10
C VAL A 85 -1.46 -33.11 5.80
N LEU A 86 -1.14 -33.85 4.75
CA LEU A 86 -0.64 -33.29 3.49
C LEU A 86 -1.29 -33.93 2.27
N MET A 87 -1.69 -33.09 1.33
CA MET A 87 -2.23 -33.51 0.04
C MET A 87 -1.63 -32.68 -1.09
N VAL A 88 -1.11 -33.36 -2.11
CA VAL A 88 -0.44 -32.75 -3.27
C VAL A 88 -1.13 -33.19 -4.56
N PHE A 89 -1.55 -32.22 -5.37
CA PHE A 89 -2.12 -32.43 -6.70
C PHE A 89 -1.25 -31.82 -7.77
N ASN A 90 -0.87 -32.64 -8.74
CA ASN A 90 -0.03 -32.19 -9.84
C ASN A 90 -0.82 -31.75 -11.09
N GLN A 91 -2.07 -32.21 -11.28
CA GLN A 91 -2.87 -31.87 -12.46
C GLN A 91 -4.30 -31.40 -12.12
N HIS A 92 -5.33 -32.14 -12.54
CA HIS A 92 -6.70 -31.66 -12.57
C HIS A 92 -7.59 -32.34 -11.52
N MET A 93 -8.34 -31.55 -10.74
CA MET A 93 -9.52 -32.08 -10.04
C MET A 93 -10.78 -31.29 -10.35
N VAL A 94 -11.89 -32.01 -10.40
CA VAL A 94 -13.22 -31.40 -10.56
C VAL A 94 -13.78 -31.00 -9.20
N LEU A 95 -13.95 -31.94 -8.27
CA LEU A 95 -14.59 -31.67 -6.99
C LEU A 95 -13.84 -32.30 -5.81
N MET A 96 -13.64 -31.48 -4.79
CA MET A 96 -13.11 -31.89 -3.50
C MET A 96 -13.99 -31.42 -2.35
N VAL A 97 -14.33 -32.35 -1.45
CA VAL A 97 -15.11 -32.07 -0.24
C VAL A 97 -14.32 -32.52 0.99
N LEU A 98 -14.10 -31.58 1.91
CA LEU A 98 -13.30 -31.78 3.11
C LEU A 98 -14.07 -31.36 4.35
N ASN A 99 -14.41 -32.33 5.18
CA ASN A 99 -15.37 -32.13 6.26
C ASN A 99 -14.75 -31.69 7.60
N GLN A 100 -13.47 -31.99 7.87
CA GLN A 100 -12.84 -31.64 9.14
C GLN A 100 -11.52 -30.87 8.96
N HIS A 101 -10.38 -31.45 9.35
CA HIS A 101 -9.12 -30.73 9.48
C HIS A 101 -8.14 -31.14 8.41
N MET A 102 -7.54 -30.16 7.73
CA MET A 102 -6.25 -30.40 7.10
C MET A 102 -5.19 -29.34 7.37
N VAL A 103 -3.94 -29.79 7.35
CA VAL A 103 -2.80 -28.92 7.62
C VAL A 103 -2.34 -28.23 6.34
N LEU A 104 -2.00 -28.99 5.30
CA LEU A 104 -1.43 -28.44 4.08
C LEU A 104 -2.03 -29.06 2.82
N MET A 105 -2.37 -28.19 1.88
CA MET A 105 -2.82 -28.56 0.55
C MET A 105 -2.09 -27.76 -0.53
N VAL A 106 -1.57 -28.47 -1.54
CA VAL A 106 -0.84 -27.88 -2.66
C VAL A 106 -1.46 -28.31 -3.99
N PHE A 107 -1.81 -27.34 -4.82
CA PHE A 107 -2.27 -27.55 -6.19
C PHE A 107 -1.35 -26.90 -7.19
N ASN A 108 -0.86 -27.71 -8.12
CA ASN A 108 0.05 -27.24 -9.17
C ASN A 108 -0.66 -26.76 -10.43
N GLN A 109 -1.89 -27.23 -10.72
CA GLN A 109 -2.62 -26.84 -11.94
C GLN A 109 -4.08 -26.41 -11.66
N HIS A 110 -5.07 -27.16 -12.15
CA HIS A 110 -6.44 -26.69 -12.29
C HIS A 110 -7.40 -27.41 -11.35
N MET A 111 -8.27 -26.61 -10.76
CA MET A 111 -9.28 -27.07 -9.82
C MET A 111 -10.60 -26.34 -10.06
N VAL A 112 -11.69 -27.08 -10.20
CA VAL A 112 -12.99 -26.48 -10.47
C VAL A 112 -13.69 -26.05 -9.18
N LEU A 113 -13.96 -27.00 -8.27
CA LEU A 113 -14.71 -26.73 -7.05
C LEU A 113 -14.07 -27.39 -5.83
N MET A 114 -14.02 -26.60 -4.76
CA MET A 114 -13.51 -27.03 -3.47
C MET A 114 -14.39 -26.53 -2.34
N VAL A 115 -14.79 -27.45 -1.45
CA VAL A 115 -15.65 -27.16 -0.30
C VAL A 115 -14.99 -27.63 0.98
N PHE A 116 -14.85 -26.71 1.93
CA PHE A 116 -14.35 -26.98 3.27
C PHE A 116 -15.36 -26.65 4.34
N ASN A 117 -15.60 -27.61 5.23
CA ASN A 117 -16.57 -27.44 6.30
C ASN A 117 -15.97 -26.98 7.63
N GLN A 118 -14.67 -27.21 7.89
CA GLN A 118 -14.05 -26.83 9.18
C GLN A 118 -12.73 -26.06 9.05
N HIS A 119 -11.58 -26.68 9.35
CA HIS A 119 -10.32 -25.96 9.57
C HIS A 119 -9.26 -26.32 8.53
N MET A 120 -8.66 -25.31 7.90
CA MET A 120 -7.34 -25.47 7.28
C MET A 120 -6.29 -24.47 7.74
N VAL A 121 -5.05 -24.93 7.79
CA VAL A 121 -3.91 -24.09 8.12
C VAL A 121 -3.35 -23.41 6.87
N LEU A 122 -2.93 -24.17 5.86
CA LEU A 122 -2.27 -23.62 4.68
C LEU A 122 -2.79 -24.22 3.37
N MET A 123 -3.03 -23.34 2.41
CA MET A 123 -3.41 -23.69 1.06
C MET A 123 -2.59 -22.91 0.04
N VAL A 124 -2.02 -23.63 -0.94
CA VAL A 124 -1.21 -23.05 -2.01
C VAL A 124 -1.76 -23.46 -3.37
N PHE A 125 -2.04 -22.45 -4.20
CA PHE A 125 -2.43 -22.63 -5.60
C PHE A 125 -1.42 -21.99 -6.53
N ASN A 126 -0.88 -22.80 -7.42
CA ASN A 126 0.08 -22.32 -8.41
C ASN A 126 -0.58 -21.80 -9.69
N GLN A 127 -1.78 -22.27 -10.06
CA GLN A 127 -2.48 -21.84 -11.28
C GLN A 127 -3.92 -21.40 -11.01
N HIS A 128 -4.92 -22.12 -11.54
CA HIS A 128 -6.29 -21.64 -11.64
C HIS A 128 -7.23 -22.38 -10.68
N MET A 129 -8.04 -21.63 -9.92
CA MET A 129 -9.33 -22.14 -9.46
C MET A 129 -10.52 -21.32 -9.91
N VAL A 130 -11.64 -22.04 -10.07
CA VAL A 130 -12.93 -21.44 -10.38
C VAL A 130 -13.69 -21.08 -9.10
N LEU A 131 -14.01 -22.05 -8.24
CA LEU A 131 -14.85 -21.83 -7.07
C LEU A 131 -14.27 -22.48 -5.80
N MET A 132 -14.27 -21.69 -4.72
CA MET A 132 -13.83 -22.12 -3.41
C MET A 132 -14.81 -21.66 -2.33
N VAL A 133 -15.24 -22.58 -1.49
CA VAL A 133 -16.19 -22.34 -0.40
C VAL A 133 -15.59 -22.78 0.93
N PHE A 134 -15.48 -21.85 1.88
CA PHE A 134 -15.14 -22.16 3.27
C PHE A 134 -16.28 -21.83 4.22
N ASN A 135 -16.65 -22.82 5.03
CA ASN A 135 -17.68 -22.66 6.03
C ASN A 135 -17.16 -22.18 7.39
N GLN A 136 -15.89 -22.45 7.74
CA GLN A 136 -15.32 -22.05 9.03
C GLN A 136 -13.96 -21.32 8.91
N HIS A 137 -12.87 -21.93 9.35
CA HIS A 137 -11.62 -21.24 9.65
C HIS A 137 -10.49 -21.58 8.68
N MET A 138 -9.81 -20.53 8.23
CA MET A 138 -8.62 -20.59 7.38
C MET A 138 -7.54 -19.66 7.88
N VAL A 139 -6.33 -20.19 8.04
CA VAL A 139 -5.20 -19.38 8.52
C VAL A 139 -4.51 -18.66 7.36
N LEU A 140 -4.00 -19.40 6.38
CA LEU A 140 -3.22 -18.82 5.27
C LEU A 140 -3.60 -19.41 3.93
N MET A 141 -3.76 -18.52 2.94
CA MET A 141 -4.04 -18.88 1.56
C MET A 141 -3.15 -18.08 0.61
N VAL A 142 -2.47 -18.79 -0.29
CA VAL A 142 -1.53 -18.23 -1.26
C VAL A 142 -1.99 -18.59 -2.67
N PHE A 143 -2.20 -17.55 -3.49
CA PHE A 143 -2.53 -17.69 -4.91
C PHE A 143 -1.46 -17.05 -5.78
N ASN A 144 -0.88 -17.86 -6.66
CA ASN A 144 0.10 -17.40 -7.62
C ASN A 144 -0.51 -16.83 -8.91
N GLN A 145 -1.69 -17.31 -9.34
CA GLN A 145 -2.34 -16.83 -10.57
C GLN A 145 -3.78 -16.38 -10.34
N HIS A 146 -4.78 -17.17 -10.78
CA HIS A 146 -6.14 -16.70 -10.98
C HIS A 146 -7.17 -17.39 -10.10
N MET A 147 -8.04 -16.58 -9.50
CA MET A 147 -9.24 -17.01 -8.78
C MET A 147 -10.48 -16.31 -9.29
N VAL A 148 -11.51 -17.09 -9.64
CA VAL A 148 -12.78 -16.52 -10.12
C VAL A 148 -13.69 -16.14 -8.95
N LEU A 149 -14.09 -17.11 -8.12
CA LEU A 149 -15.02 -16.87 -7.02
C LEU A 149 -14.56 -17.54 -5.73
N MET A 150 -14.56 -16.77 -4.65
CA MET A 150 -14.35 -17.27 -3.30
C MET A 150 -15.49 -16.85 -2.38
N VAL A 151 -16.03 -17.82 -1.63
CA VAL A 151 -17.06 -17.63 -0.62
C VAL A 151 -16.50 -18.02 0.75
N LEU A 152 -16.52 -17.07 1.68
CA LEU A 152 -16.04 -17.25 3.05
C LEU A 152 -17.16 -16.95 4.03
N ASN A 153 -17.59 -17.98 4.76
CA ASN A 153 -18.69 -17.84 5.71
C ASN A 153 -18.26 -17.37 7.11
N GLN A 154 -17.00 -17.60 7.53
CA GLN A 154 -16.50 -17.17 8.85
C GLN A 154 -15.17 -16.40 8.77
N HIS A 155 -14.03 -17.04 9.02
CA HIS A 155 -12.78 -16.32 9.33
C HIS A 155 -11.60 -16.75 8.45
N MET A 156 -11.00 -15.76 7.77
CA MET A 156 -9.68 -15.84 7.14
C MET A 156 -8.69 -14.94 7.89
N VAL A 157 -7.53 -15.46 8.28
CA VAL A 157 -6.49 -14.63 8.93
C VAL A 157 -5.66 -13.86 7.89
N LEU A 158 -5.13 -14.55 6.88
CA LEU A 158 -4.25 -13.91 5.89
C LEU A 158 -4.47 -14.50 4.49
N MET A 159 -4.51 -13.61 3.50
CA MET A 159 -4.62 -13.97 2.09
C MET A 159 -3.60 -13.19 1.25
N VAL A 160 -2.86 -13.92 0.42
CA VAL A 160 -1.81 -13.38 -0.46
C VAL A 160 -2.19 -13.70 -1.90
N PHE A 161 -2.27 -12.66 -2.75
CA PHE A 161 -2.49 -12.79 -4.18
C PHE A 161 -1.34 -12.16 -4.95
N ASN A 162 -0.81 -12.89 -5.93
CA ASN A 162 0.21 -12.36 -6.83
C ASN A 162 -0.37 -11.73 -8.11
N GLN A 163 -1.61 -12.07 -8.51
CA GLN A 163 -2.21 -11.54 -9.75
C GLN A 163 -3.67 -11.07 -9.60
N HIS A 164 -4.67 -11.93 -9.82
CA HIS A 164 -6.06 -11.49 -10.05
C HIS A 164 -7.11 -12.32 -9.28
N MET A 165 -7.99 -11.61 -8.57
CA MET A 165 -9.25 -12.12 -8.01
C MET A 165 -10.41 -11.40 -8.68
N VAL A 166 -11.41 -12.14 -9.18
CA VAL A 166 -12.59 -11.53 -9.82
C VAL A 166 -13.62 -11.13 -8.77
N LEU A 167 -14.03 -12.05 -7.90
CA LEU A 167 -15.08 -11.78 -6.92
C LEU A 167 -14.83 -12.51 -5.58
N MET A 168 -15.00 -11.79 -4.48
CA MET A 168 -14.97 -12.34 -3.13
C MET A 168 -16.26 -11.98 -2.40
N VAL A 169 -16.90 -12.98 -1.80
CA VAL A 169 -18.06 -12.81 -0.94
C VAL A 169 -17.64 -13.13 0.50
N LEU A 170 -17.76 -12.12 1.37
CA LEU A 170 -17.44 -12.21 2.80
C LEU A 170 -18.71 -12.08 3.61
N ASN A 171 -18.97 -13.04 4.49
CA ASN A 171 -20.00 -12.88 5.51
C ASN A 171 -19.46 -12.18 6.78
N GLN A 172 -18.13 -12.18 7.03
CA GLN A 172 -17.46 -11.53 8.20
C GLN A 172 -16.00 -11.06 7.90
N HIS A 173 -15.26 -10.62 8.93
CA HIS A 173 -13.93 -9.96 8.90
C HIS A 173 -12.82 -10.66 8.09
N MET A 174 -11.97 -9.86 7.44
CA MET A 174 -10.76 -10.29 6.73
C MET A 174 -9.65 -9.23 6.83
N VAL A 175 -8.39 -9.66 6.98
CA VAL A 175 -7.19 -8.83 6.81
C VAL A 175 -6.61 -9.09 5.41
N LEU A 176 -6.52 -8.07 4.57
CA LEU A 176 -6.11 -8.20 3.17
C LEU A 176 -4.93 -7.28 2.86
N LEU A 177 -3.79 -7.86 2.48
CA LEU A 177 -2.55 -7.14 2.15
C LEU A 177 -2.38 -6.85 0.64
N GLY A 178 -3.14 -7.52 -0.24
CA GLY A 178 -2.92 -7.47 -1.70
C GLY A 178 -3.61 -6.35 -2.50
N LEU A 179 -4.70 -5.74 -2.02
CA LEU A 179 -5.49 -4.75 -2.79
C LEU A 179 -5.15 -3.28 -2.49
N VAL A 180 -4.18 -3.04 -1.60
CA VAL A 180 -3.82 -1.67 -1.14
C VAL A 180 -2.54 -1.14 -1.79
N PHE A 181 -1.79 -2.04 -2.44
CA PHE A 181 -0.53 -1.75 -3.11
C PHE A 181 -0.76 -1.73 -4.62
N LYS A 182 -0.54 -0.58 -5.27
CA LYS A 182 -0.65 -0.44 -6.72
C LYS A 182 0.69 -0.64 -7.44
N GLY A 183 1.80 -0.37 -6.75
CA GLY A 183 3.15 -0.55 -7.29
C GLY A 183 4.21 0.29 -6.55
N PRO A 184 5.50 -0.01 -6.78
CA PRO A 184 6.59 0.83 -6.27
C PRO A 184 6.62 2.18 -7.00
N VAL A 185 7.14 3.21 -6.35
CA VAL A 185 7.36 4.53 -6.95
C VAL A 185 8.70 4.58 -7.68
N THR A 186 8.70 4.99 -8.95
CA THR A 186 9.91 5.08 -9.81
C THR A 186 10.92 6.11 -9.30
N TRP A 187 12.21 5.79 -9.41
CA TRP A 187 13.32 6.66 -9.01
C TRP A 187 13.88 7.47 -10.18
N TYR A 188 14.20 8.74 -9.91
CA TYR A 188 14.92 9.65 -10.80
C TYR A 188 16.06 10.32 -10.05
N THR A 189 17.07 10.79 -10.78
CA THR A 189 18.15 11.62 -10.22
C THR A 189 17.95 13.07 -10.68
N VAL A 190 18.05 14.00 -9.74
CA VAL A 190 18.15 15.44 -10.04
C VAL A 190 19.54 15.92 -9.66
N ASP A 191 20.29 16.38 -10.66
CA ASP A 191 21.63 16.93 -10.47
C ASP A 191 21.56 18.42 -10.14
N LEU A 192 21.90 18.77 -8.90
CA LEU A 192 21.91 20.14 -8.38
C LEU A 192 23.05 20.99 -8.97
N ASP A 193 24.06 20.38 -9.60
CA ASP A 193 25.15 21.10 -10.28
C ASP A 193 24.69 21.67 -11.64
N LEU A 194 23.61 21.13 -12.20
CA LEU A 194 22.97 21.70 -13.38
C LEU A 194 22.28 23.03 -13.06
N HIS A 195 22.25 23.91 -14.05
CA HIS A 195 21.41 25.10 -14.02
C HIS A 195 19.96 24.71 -13.70
N PRO A 196 19.25 25.41 -12.79
CA PRO A 196 17.93 24.99 -12.32
C PRO A 196 16.92 24.65 -13.43
N ALA A 197 16.88 25.47 -14.50
CA ALA A 197 16.04 25.24 -15.67
C ALA A 197 16.27 23.89 -16.42
N LYS A 198 17.34 23.16 -16.12
CA LYS A 198 17.67 21.85 -16.73
C LYS A 198 17.50 20.66 -15.78
N ARG A 199 17.36 20.90 -14.48
CA ARG A 199 17.35 19.87 -13.44
C ARG A 199 16.26 18.82 -13.60
N TRP A 200 15.09 19.25 -14.08
CA TRP A 200 13.91 18.40 -14.20
C TRP A 200 13.68 17.86 -15.62
N THR A 201 14.51 18.22 -16.61
CA THR A 201 14.21 17.96 -18.02
C THR A 201 13.98 16.47 -18.31
N SER A 202 14.89 15.58 -17.89
CA SER A 202 14.76 14.13 -18.15
C SER A 202 13.48 13.55 -17.55
N LEU A 203 13.21 13.85 -16.27
CA LEU A 203 12.05 13.35 -15.54
C LEU A 203 10.74 13.84 -16.19
N ILE A 204 10.66 15.12 -16.52
CA ILE A 204 9.46 15.73 -17.11
C ILE A 204 9.24 15.24 -18.55
N THR A 205 10.30 14.99 -19.32
CA THR A 205 10.16 14.41 -20.65
C THR A 205 9.51 13.03 -20.59
N GLU A 206 9.88 12.19 -19.63
CA GLU A 206 9.28 10.85 -19.45
C GLU A 206 7.84 10.93 -18.92
N LYS A 207 7.55 11.84 -17.99
CA LYS A 207 6.22 12.02 -17.37
C LYS A 207 5.32 13.02 -18.10
N LYS A 208 5.70 13.42 -19.31
CA LYS A 208 5.03 14.49 -20.07
C LYS A 208 3.55 14.19 -20.32
N ALA A 209 3.23 12.95 -20.69
CA ALA A 209 1.86 12.56 -21.01
C ALA A 209 0.97 12.57 -19.76
N GLU A 210 1.47 12.05 -18.64
CA GLU A 210 0.79 12.07 -17.34
C GLU A 210 0.54 13.50 -16.87
N LEU A 211 1.55 14.37 -16.97
CA LEU A 211 1.45 15.75 -16.51
C LEU A 211 0.47 16.55 -17.37
N ALA A 212 0.48 16.34 -18.69
CA ALA A 212 -0.50 16.96 -19.59
C ALA A 212 -1.93 16.51 -19.28
N ARG A 213 -2.16 15.21 -19.00
CA ARG A 213 -3.49 14.71 -18.60
C ARG A 213 -3.96 15.30 -17.27
N MET A 214 -3.05 15.45 -16.30
CA MET A 214 -3.36 16.08 -15.01
C MET A 214 -3.76 17.54 -15.20
N MET A 215 -3.02 18.31 -16.00
CA MET A 215 -3.37 19.71 -16.28
C MET A 215 -4.68 19.84 -17.04
N GLN A 216 -4.94 18.97 -18.01
CA GLN A 216 -6.22 18.94 -18.70
C GLN A 216 -7.37 18.66 -17.73
N THR A 217 -7.19 17.72 -16.81
CA THR A 217 -8.18 17.41 -15.76
C THR A 217 -8.47 18.64 -14.89
N ILE A 218 -7.44 19.37 -14.46
CA ILE A 218 -7.61 20.61 -13.69
C ILE A 218 -8.41 21.64 -14.50
N LYS A 219 -8.10 21.82 -15.78
CA LYS A 219 -8.83 22.75 -16.67
C LYS A 219 -10.29 22.35 -16.83
N ASP A 220 -10.57 21.07 -17.04
CA ASP A 220 -11.93 20.57 -17.22
C ASP A 220 -12.76 20.80 -15.96
N LEU A 221 -12.18 20.57 -14.79
CA LEU A 221 -12.81 20.91 -13.51
C LEU A 221 -13.04 22.42 -13.38
N ALA A 222 -12.03 23.25 -13.66
CA ALA A 222 -12.14 24.70 -13.60
C ALA A 222 -13.24 25.24 -14.55
N ASN A 223 -13.31 24.72 -15.78
CA ASN A 223 -14.31 25.09 -16.77
C ASN A 223 -15.71 24.61 -16.39
N ALA A 224 -15.84 23.48 -15.69
CA ALA A 224 -17.14 23.03 -15.17
C ALA A 224 -17.71 24.01 -14.12
N PHE A 225 -16.85 24.64 -13.31
CA PHE A 225 -17.26 25.67 -12.34
C PHE A 225 -17.40 27.07 -12.96
N VAL A 226 -16.52 27.41 -13.91
CA VAL A 226 -16.49 28.71 -14.59
C VAL A 226 -16.47 28.51 -16.11
N PRO A 227 -17.62 28.22 -16.74
CA PRO A 227 -17.70 27.86 -18.17
C PRO A 227 -17.25 28.96 -19.13
N SER A 228 -17.12 30.19 -18.65
CA SER A 228 -16.64 31.33 -19.45
C SER A 228 -15.17 31.22 -19.89
N GLY A 229 -14.40 30.26 -19.37
CA GLY A 229 -12.96 30.10 -19.67
C GLY A 229 -12.04 31.16 -19.03
N LYS A 230 -12.62 32.24 -18.48
CA LYS A 230 -11.88 33.37 -17.89
C LYS A 230 -10.91 32.97 -16.77
N LEU A 231 -11.22 31.92 -16.01
CA LEU A 231 -10.33 31.44 -14.94
C LEU A 231 -9.04 30.85 -15.50
N VAL A 232 -9.14 30.09 -16.60
CA VAL A 232 -7.98 29.51 -17.30
C VAL A 232 -7.18 30.61 -17.99
N GLU A 233 -7.85 31.57 -18.64
CA GLU A 233 -7.20 32.72 -19.27
C GLU A 233 -6.43 33.58 -18.25
N MET A 234 -7.02 33.83 -17.07
CA MET A 234 -6.36 34.57 -15.99
C MET A 234 -5.11 33.83 -15.49
N VAL A 235 -5.16 32.51 -15.38
CA VAL A 235 -4.02 31.66 -14.99
C VAL A 235 -2.88 31.81 -15.99
N ASP A 236 -3.19 31.70 -17.29
CA ASP A 236 -2.19 31.74 -18.36
C ASP A 236 -1.53 33.12 -18.50
N ILE A 237 -2.26 34.20 -18.21
CA ILE A 237 -1.75 35.58 -18.31
C ILE A 237 -1.08 36.04 -17.00
N SER A 238 -1.68 35.76 -15.84
CA SER A 238 -1.32 36.44 -14.59
C SER A 238 -0.29 35.69 -13.75
N LEU A 239 -0.35 34.35 -13.73
CA LEU A 239 0.56 33.55 -12.90
C LEU A 239 2.00 33.48 -13.42
N PRO A 240 2.32 33.62 -14.73
CA PRO A 240 3.71 33.70 -15.17
C PRO A 240 4.51 34.81 -14.47
N PHE A 241 3.88 35.96 -14.18
CA PHE A 241 4.55 37.06 -13.47
C PHE A 241 4.94 36.71 -12.02
N LEU A 242 4.30 35.71 -11.41
CA LEU A 242 4.69 35.25 -10.08
C LEU A 242 6.03 34.52 -10.12
N VAL A 243 6.41 33.88 -11.22
CA VAL A 243 7.61 33.03 -11.30
C VAL A 243 8.87 33.83 -10.99
N ASP A 244 8.96 35.06 -11.53
CA ASP A 244 10.12 35.93 -11.34
C ASP A 244 10.22 36.51 -9.92
N THR A 245 9.18 36.30 -9.11
CA THR A 245 9.14 36.75 -7.71
C THR A 245 9.53 35.63 -6.74
N LEU A 246 9.57 34.39 -7.20
CA LEU A 246 9.90 33.23 -6.38
C LEU A 246 11.40 33.22 -6.03
N PRO A 247 11.77 32.74 -4.83
CA PRO A 247 13.17 32.63 -4.47
C PRO A 247 13.92 31.68 -5.41
N TYR A 248 15.20 31.94 -5.63
CA TYR A 248 16.08 30.98 -6.30
C TYR A 248 16.13 29.68 -5.48
N PRO A 249 16.08 28.48 -6.10
CA PRO A 249 16.11 28.21 -7.55
C PRO A 249 14.72 28.03 -8.21
N PHE A 250 13.63 28.17 -7.46
CA PHE A 250 12.33 27.64 -7.82
C PHE A 250 11.75 28.21 -9.12
N GLY A 251 11.89 29.53 -9.34
CA GLY A 251 11.37 30.16 -10.55
C GLY A 251 11.95 29.57 -11.85
N ASP A 252 13.26 29.35 -11.87
CA ASP A 252 13.95 28.79 -13.05
C ASP A 252 13.64 27.30 -13.25
N GLU A 253 13.43 26.54 -12.17
CA GLU A 253 12.99 25.16 -12.29
C GLU A 253 11.59 25.05 -12.88
N LEU A 254 10.65 25.93 -12.47
CA LEU A 254 9.30 25.98 -13.06
C LEU A 254 9.35 26.33 -14.55
N LYS A 255 10.20 27.27 -14.96
CA LYS A 255 10.45 27.56 -16.38
C LYS A 255 10.99 26.34 -17.12
N GLY A 256 11.91 25.60 -16.50
CA GLY A 256 12.45 24.36 -17.03
C GLY A 256 11.40 23.25 -17.20
N VAL A 257 10.53 23.08 -16.21
CA VAL A 257 9.40 22.14 -16.25
C VAL A 257 8.42 22.51 -17.36
N ALA A 258 8.06 23.79 -17.49
CA ALA A 258 7.19 24.28 -18.56
C ALA A 258 7.80 24.00 -19.95
N ALA A 259 9.09 24.31 -20.14
CA ALA A 259 9.79 24.06 -21.40
C ALA A 259 9.86 22.55 -21.75
N ALA A 260 10.16 21.69 -20.78
CA ALA A 260 10.29 20.25 -21.01
C ALA A 260 8.94 19.55 -21.25
N SER A 261 7.88 19.99 -20.56
CA SER A 261 6.53 19.45 -20.74
C SER A 261 5.82 20.02 -21.98
N GLY A 262 6.14 21.24 -22.38
CA GLY A 262 5.40 21.99 -23.40
C GLY A 262 4.09 22.60 -22.87
N LEU A 263 3.90 22.63 -21.54
CA LEU A 263 2.74 23.26 -20.90
C LEU A 263 2.99 24.77 -20.71
N PRO A 264 1.93 25.60 -20.75
CA PRO A 264 2.01 27.00 -20.36
C PRO A 264 2.59 27.19 -18.96
N LEU A 265 3.44 28.20 -18.79
CA LEU A 265 4.12 28.45 -17.51
C LEU A 265 3.12 28.73 -16.38
N GLY A 266 2.02 29.44 -16.66
CA GLY A 266 0.97 29.71 -15.68
C GLY A 266 0.34 28.44 -15.10
N GLU A 267 0.14 27.42 -15.94
CA GLU A 267 -0.37 26.11 -15.51
C GLU A 267 0.59 25.36 -14.60
N VAL A 268 1.89 25.39 -14.93
CA VAL A 268 2.93 24.75 -14.10
C VAL A 268 3.03 25.45 -12.74
N VAL A 269 2.91 26.78 -12.71
CA VAL A 269 2.84 27.56 -11.46
C VAL A 269 1.60 27.20 -10.66
N LEU A 270 0.44 27.14 -11.32
CA LEU A 270 -0.82 26.76 -10.68
C LEU A 270 -0.72 25.38 -10.02
N PHE A 271 -0.13 24.40 -10.71
CA PHE A 271 0.10 23.07 -10.16
C PHE A 271 0.94 23.12 -8.87
N ASN A 272 1.92 24.02 -8.79
CA ASN A 272 2.74 24.20 -7.60
C ASN A 272 2.04 24.99 -6.47
N ILE A 273 1.06 25.83 -6.80
CA ILE A 273 0.21 26.51 -5.81
C ILE A 273 -0.81 25.53 -5.19
N PHE A 274 -1.39 24.62 -5.96
CA PHE A 274 -2.45 23.72 -5.50
C PHE A 274 -2.08 22.89 -4.27
N TYR A 275 -0.81 22.50 -4.15
CA TYR A 275 -0.30 21.75 -3.00
C TYR A 275 -0.16 22.57 -1.71
N GLU A 276 -0.27 23.90 -1.77
CA GLU A 276 -0.24 24.78 -0.60
C GLU A 276 -1.64 25.01 0.00
N VAL A 277 -2.69 24.35 -0.52
CA VAL A 277 -4.10 24.64 -0.14
C VAL A 277 -4.97 23.38 0.07
N PHE A 278 -4.71 22.26 -0.64
CA PHE A 278 -5.63 21.10 -0.65
C PHE A 278 -4.95 19.75 -0.38
N THR A 279 -4.05 19.69 0.59
CA THR A 279 -3.46 18.40 1.02
C THR A 279 -4.06 17.94 2.35
N VAL A 280 -4.20 16.63 2.48
CA VAL A 280 -4.60 15.94 3.70
C VAL A 280 -3.55 14.86 3.94
N CYS A 281 -3.16 14.56 5.18
CA CYS A 281 -1.98 13.74 5.42
C CYS A 281 -2.09 13.00 6.76
N THR A 282 -1.37 11.88 6.89
CA THR A 282 -1.06 11.28 8.20
C THR A 282 0.43 11.00 8.25
N SER A 283 1.11 11.47 9.28
CA SER A 283 2.56 11.36 9.45
C SER A 283 2.89 10.86 10.86
N VAL A 284 3.89 9.99 10.98
CA VAL A 284 4.30 9.37 12.25
C VAL A 284 5.82 9.34 12.33
N VAL A 285 6.38 9.77 13.46
CA VAL A 285 7.77 9.49 13.86
C VAL A 285 7.73 8.64 15.12
N ALA A 286 8.44 7.52 15.12
CA ALA A 286 8.45 6.59 16.23
C ALA A 286 9.86 6.08 16.53
N GLU A 287 10.14 5.84 17.80
CA GLU A 287 11.42 5.37 18.31
C GLU A 287 11.29 3.94 18.87
N ASP A 288 12.17 3.04 18.45
CA ASP A 288 12.25 1.70 19.02
C ASP A 288 13.01 1.68 20.37
N PRO A 289 13.03 0.56 21.12
CA PRO A 289 13.73 0.48 22.40
C PRO A 289 15.26 0.62 22.31
N LYS A 290 15.83 0.59 21.09
CA LYS A 290 17.26 0.76 20.84
C LYS A 290 17.61 2.20 20.45
N GLY A 291 16.63 3.11 20.43
CA GLY A 291 16.79 4.49 20.04
C GLY A 291 16.78 4.75 18.54
N LYS A 292 16.37 3.76 17.73
CA LYS A 292 16.27 3.91 16.27
C LYS A 292 14.95 4.56 15.90
N LEU A 293 15.02 5.57 15.03
CA LEU A 293 13.86 6.33 14.57
C LEU A 293 13.36 5.88 13.20
N PHE A 294 12.05 5.67 13.11
CA PHE A 294 11.30 5.40 11.90
C PHE A 294 10.34 6.54 11.62
N HIS A 295 10.18 6.91 10.35
CA HIS A 295 9.27 7.96 9.94
C HIS A 295 8.45 7.51 8.73
N GLY A 296 7.13 7.50 8.87
CA GLY A 296 6.21 7.06 7.84
C GLY A 296 5.09 8.07 7.61
N ARG A 297 4.56 8.11 6.39
CA ARG A 297 3.43 8.98 6.06
C ARG A 297 2.53 8.46 4.93
N ASN A 298 1.25 8.79 4.98
CA ASN A 298 0.32 8.76 3.85
C ASN A 298 0.13 10.16 3.29
N LEU A 299 0.18 10.29 1.96
CA LEU A 299 -0.19 11.52 1.25
C LEU A 299 -1.55 11.42 0.59
N ASP A 300 -2.49 12.18 1.14
CA ASP A 300 -3.87 12.25 0.69
C ASP A 300 -4.06 13.58 -0.07
N PHE A 301 -4.52 13.54 -1.31
CA PHE A 301 -4.67 14.76 -2.11
C PHE A 301 -5.90 14.71 -3.00
N GLY A 302 -6.54 15.85 -3.25
CA GLY A 302 -7.62 15.97 -4.24
C GLY A 302 -9.02 15.95 -3.65
N LEU A 303 -9.15 16.24 -2.35
CA LEU A 303 -10.44 16.36 -1.68
C LEU A 303 -11.29 17.43 -2.37
N PHE A 304 -12.52 17.07 -2.77
CA PHE A 304 -13.46 17.88 -3.54
C PHE A 304 -13.04 18.23 -4.98
N MET A 305 -11.97 17.62 -5.51
CA MET A 305 -11.48 17.87 -6.88
C MET A 305 -11.96 16.80 -7.86
N GLY A 306 -13.28 16.76 -8.05
CA GLY A 306 -13.95 15.87 -9.00
C GLY A 306 -14.15 14.45 -8.45
N TRP A 307 -15.40 14.07 -8.24
CA TRP A 307 -15.77 12.73 -7.77
C TRP A 307 -16.29 11.85 -8.91
N ASP A 308 -15.63 10.71 -9.14
CA ASP A 308 -16.09 9.70 -10.09
C ASP A 308 -17.11 8.77 -9.40
N MET A 309 -18.38 8.95 -9.73
CA MET A 309 -19.48 8.14 -9.18
C MET A 309 -19.39 6.65 -9.55
N LYS A 310 -18.81 6.32 -10.70
CA LYS A 310 -18.71 4.94 -11.20
C LYS A 310 -17.61 4.19 -10.46
N ASN A 311 -16.43 4.81 -10.34
CA ASN A 311 -15.27 4.18 -9.71
C ASN A 311 -15.19 4.45 -8.20
N LYS A 312 -16.02 5.36 -7.68
CA LYS A 312 -16.02 5.83 -6.29
C LYS A 312 -14.63 6.28 -5.86
N SER A 313 -14.04 7.19 -6.65
CA SER A 313 -12.69 7.71 -6.48
C SER A 313 -12.64 9.19 -6.81
N TRP A 314 -11.62 9.87 -6.29
CA TRP A 314 -11.33 11.26 -6.64
C TRP A 314 -10.50 11.31 -7.91
N ILE A 315 -10.96 12.06 -8.90
CA ILE A 315 -10.36 12.12 -10.23
C ILE A 315 -8.92 12.63 -10.13
N VAL A 316 -8.71 13.73 -9.40
CA VAL A 316 -7.37 14.29 -9.21
C VAL A 316 -6.45 13.33 -8.47
N SER A 317 -6.91 12.65 -7.42
CA SER A 317 -6.09 11.66 -6.71
C SER A 317 -5.61 10.54 -7.64
N GLU A 318 -6.48 10.04 -8.51
CA GLU A 318 -6.10 9.00 -9.48
C GLU A 318 -5.11 9.50 -10.54
N GLN A 319 -5.24 10.76 -10.99
CA GLN A 319 -4.30 11.36 -11.95
C GLN A 319 -2.93 11.68 -11.32
N LEU A 320 -2.87 11.87 -10.01
CA LEU A 320 -1.62 12.09 -9.29
C LEU A 320 -0.80 10.83 -9.04
N LYS A 321 -1.46 9.68 -8.84
CA LYS A 321 -0.77 8.39 -8.64
C LYS A 321 0.34 8.11 -9.68
N PRO A 322 0.13 8.24 -11.01
CA PRO A 322 1.18 8.01 -12.00
C PRO A 322 2.26 9.11 -12.05
N LEU A 323 2.00 10.28 -11.46
CA LEU A 323 2.96 11.37 -11.31
C LEU A 323 3.84 11.22 -10.06
N ALA A 324 3.49 10.35 -9.11
CA ALA A 324 4.31 10.09 -7.94
C ALA A 324 5.68 9.54 -8.35
N VAL A 325 6.75 10.17 -7.86
CA VAL A 325 8.15 9.85 -8.17
C VAL A 325 9.02 9.97 -6.92
N ASN A 326 10.04 9.12 -6.84
CA ASN A 326 11.13 9.27 -5.90
C ASN A 326 12.28 9.99 -6.62
N VAL A 327 12.92 10.92 -5.92
CA VAL A 327 14.00 11.75 -6.47
C VAL A 327 15.20 11.69 -5.54
N ASP A 328 16.34 11.31 -6.10
CA ASP A 328 17.66 11.41 -5.48
C ASP A 328 18.32 12.72 -5.95
N PHE A 329 18.37 13.72 -5.05
CA PHE A 329 19.00 15.00 -5.35
C PHE A 329 20.48 14.91 -5.09
N ARG A 330 21.30 15.10 -6.13
CA ARG A 330 22.75 14.95 -6.05
C ARG A 330 23.47 16.27 -6.25
N ARG A 331 24.61 16.42 -5.60
CA ARG A 331 25.58 17.49 -5.83
C ARG A 331 26.96 16.86 -5.82
N ASN A 332 27.79 17.17 -6.81
CA ASN A 332 29.06 16.49 -7.07
C ASN A 332 28.91 14.95 -7.10
N ASN A 333 27.83 14.47 -7.75
CA ASN A 333 27.44 13.05 -7.83
C ASN A 333 27.21 12.35 -6.47
N GLN A 334 27.05 13.09 -5.37
CA GLN A 334 26.71 12.56 -4.05
C GLN A 334 25.28 12.95 -3.67
N THR A 335 24.52 12.01 -3.08
CA THR A 335 23.18 12.28 -2.56
C THR A 335 23.23 13.35 -1.48
N VAL A 336 22.53 14.47 -1.70
CA VAL A 336 22.28 15.51 -0.70
C VAL A 336 21.06 15.14 0.13
N PHE A 337 19.96 14.79 -0.54
CA PHE A 337 18.73 14.30 0.09
C PHE A 337 17.92 13.47 -0.91
N LYS A 338 16.99 12.67 -0.39
CA LYS A 338 16.01 11.91 -1.19
C LYS A 338 14.60 12.38 -0.85
N SER A 339 13.69 12.32 -1.80
CA SER A 339 12.31 12.77 -1.59
C SER A 339 11.31 11.98 -2.42
N THR A 340 10.07 11.88 -1.93
CA THR A 340 8.92 11.49 -2.74
C THR A 340 8.11 12.74 -3.07
N THR A 341 7.87 12.96 -4.35
CA THR A 341 7.17 14.15 -4.87
C THR A 341 6.33 13.77 -6.09
N PHE A 342 5.71 14.75 -6.75
CA PHE A 342 5.03 14.58 -8.02
C PHE A 342 5.83 15.20 -9.16
N ALA A 343 5.88 14.53 -10.31
CA ALA A 343 6.46 15.10 -11.52
C ALA A 343 5.73 16.40 -11.89
N GLY A 344 6.49 17.49 -12.01
CA GLY A 344 5.97 18.85 -12.23
C GLY A 344 5.94 19.72 -10.97
N TYR A 345 6.15 19.13 -9.79
CA TYR A 345 6.19 19.83 -8.50
C TYR A 345 7.63 20.02 -8.00
N VAL A 346 8.06 21.27 -7.84
CA VAL A 346 9.46 21.60 -7.49
C VAL A 346 9.68 21.84 -5.99
N GLY A 347 8.59 21.96 -5.21
CA GLY A 347 8.61 21.93 -3.75
C GLY A 347 8.67 20.49 -3.22
N MET A 348 8.98 20.31 -1.94
CA MET A 348 9.02 18.98 -1.30
C MET A 348 8.02 18.89 -0.16
N LEU A 349 7.35 17.74 -0.03
CA LEU A 349 6.40 17.45 1.06
C LEU A 349 6.90 16.33 1.98
N THR A 350 7.77 15.48 1.46
CA THR A 350 8.28 14.27 2.11
C THR A 350 9.73 14.06 1.71
N GLY A 351 10.64 13.89 2.65
CA GLY A 351 12.02 13.56 2.31
C GLY A 351 12.90 13.17 3.47
N ILE A 352 14.08 12.68 3.12
CA ILE A 352 15.14 12.27 4.04
C ILE A 352 16.45 12.93 3.62
N LYS A 353 17.16 13.50 4.59
CA LYS A 353 18.60 13.78 4.48
C LYS A 353 19.34 12.59 5.12
N PRO A 354 19.97 11.72 4.33
CA PRO A 354 20.53 10.46 4.82
C PRO A 354 21.40 10.65 6.05
N HIS A 355 21.17 9.83 7.09
CA HIS A 355 21.90 9.85 8.36
C HIS A 355 21.74 11.14 9.20
N VAL A 356 20.92 12.11 8.79
CA VAL A 356 20.74 13.37 9.53
C VAL A 356 19.31 13.50 10.06
N PHE A 357 18.33 13.61 9.16
CA PHE A 357 16.92 13.77 9.54
C PHE A 357 15.95 13.35 8.43
N THR A 358 14.70 13.14 8.79
CA THR A 358 13.53 12.95 7.91
C THR A 358 12.52 14.04 8.18
N LEU A 359 11.82 14.47 7.13
CA LEU A 359 10.88 15.58 7.20
C LEU A 359 9.64 15.28 6.37
N THR A 360 8.47 15.49 6.96
CA THR A 360 7.20 15.53 6.25
C THR A 360 6.43 16.79 6.63
N MET A 361 5.59 17.27 5.72
CA MET A 361 4.71 18.42 5.94
C MET A 361 3.26 18.00 5.78
N ASN A 362 2.41 18.41 6.73
CA ASN A 362 0.96 18.26 6.64
C ASN A 362 0.30 19.64 6.62
N GLU A 363 -0.77 19.81 5.83
CA GLU A 363 -1.57 21.04 5.81
C GLU A 363 -2.21 21.32 7.16
N ARG A 364 -2.27 22.61 7.54
CA ARG A 364 -3.00 23.08 8.71
C ARG A 364 -4.03 24.14 8.32
N PHE A 365 -5.30 23.80 8.51
CA PHE A 365 -6.40 24.72 8.20
C PHE A 365 -6.54 25.83 9.26
N SER A 366 -6.64 27.08 8.78
CA SER A 366 -6.92 28.26 9.60
C SER A 366 -7.66 29.32 8.77
N LEU A 367 -8.39 30.22 9.44
CA LEU A 367 -8.92 31.42 8.80
C LEU A 367 -7.78 32.28 8.24
N ASP A 368 -6.64 32.36 8.93
CA ASP A 368 -5.42 32.98 8.38
C ASP A 368 -4.61 31.95 7.56
N GLY A 369 -5.20 31.51 6.45
CA GLY A 369 -4.73 30.39 5.63
C GLY A 369 -3.89 30.80 4.41
N GLY A 370 -3.51 29.80 3.59
CA GLY A 370 -2.64 30.01 2.43
C GLY A 370 -3.17 30.95 1.35
N TYR A 371 -4.50 31.05 1.22
CA TYR A 371 -5.13 31.99 0.27
C TYR A 371 -4.81 33.46 0.61
N ILE A 372 -4.74 33.82 1.91
CA ILE A 372 -4.30 35.15 2.33
C ILE A 372 -2.82 35.34 2.01
N GLY A 373 -1.99 34.33 2.27
CA GLY A 373 -0.56 34.37 1.94
C GLY A 373 -0.28 34.59 0.45
N ILE A 374 -1.02 33.92 -0.43
CA ILE A 374 -0.90 34.09 -1.89
C ILE A 374 -1.35 35.49 -2.31
N LEU A 375 -2.45 36.00 -1.76
CA LEU A 375 -2.91 37.37 -2.04
C LEU A 375 -1.88 38.41 -1.58
N GLU A 376 -1.34 38.28 -0.37
CA GLU A 376 -0.28 39.16 0.13
C GLU A 376 0.98 39.10 -0.73
N TRP A 377 1.35 37.92 -1.23
CA TRP A 377 2.46 37.74 -2.14
C TRP A 377 2.28 38.47 -3.48
N ILE A 378 1.07 38.36 -4.07
CA ILE A 378 0.68 39.06 -5.30
C ILE A 378 0.74 40.58 -5.08
N LEU A 379 0.30 41.06 -3.92
CA LEU A 379 0.35 42.47 -3.51
C LEU A 379 1.76 42.96 -3.10
N GLY A 380 2.79 42.11 -3.20
CA GLY A 380 4.19 42.47 -3.01
C GLY A 380 4.75 42.20 -1.60
N LYS A 381 3.97 41.66 -0.66
CA LYS A 381 4.46 41.24 0.66
C LYS A 381 5.05 39.83 0.58
N ARG A 382 6.37 39.74 0.41
CA ARG A 382 7.07 38.47 0.09
C ARG A 382 8.09 38.04 1.15
N GLU A 383 7.83 38.36 2.41
CA GLU A 383 8.71 37.98 3.54
C GLU A 383 8.58 36.52 3.98
N GLY A 384 7.45 35.86 3.65
CA GLY A 384 7.20 34.46 3.97
C GLY A 384 7.80 33.51 2.94
N MET A 385 7.87 32.22 3.27
CA MET A 385 8.25 31.16 2.36
C MET A 385 7.08 30.21 2.10
N TRP A 386 6.99 29.66 0.90
CA TRP A 386 6.03 28.59 0.62
C TRP A 386 6.42 27.38 1.45
N MET A 387 5.44 26.64 1.98
CA MET A 387 5.72 25.57 2.95
C MET A 387 6.57 24.47 2.32
N SER A 388 6.27 24.11 1.08
CA SER A 388 7.01 23.12 0.32
C SER A 388 8.42 23.58 -0.10
N PHE A 389 8.59 24.88 -0.35
CA PHE A 389 9.90 25.47 -0.68
C PHE A 389 10.80 25.55 0.55
N LEU A 390 10.22 25.86 1.71
CA LEU A 390 10.94 25.78 2.99
C LEU A 390 11.37 24.34 3.27
N THR A 391 10.44 23.39 3.11
CA THR A 391 10.71 21.95 3.30
C THR A 391 11.88 21.49 2.43
N ARG A 392 11.87 21.86 1.13
CA ARG A 392 12.99 21.57 0.22
C ARG A 392 14.28 22.25 0.64
N SER A 393 14.25 23.54 0.97
CA SER A 393 15.43 24.29 1.39
C SER A 393 16.06 23.70 2.66
N VAL A 394 15.24 23.23 3.60
CA VAL A 394 15.70 22.55 4.82
C VAL A 394 16.37 21.22 4.47
N LEU A 395 15.74 20.36 3.66
CA LEU A 395 16.34 19.10 3.20
C LEU A 395 17.69 19.33 2.49
N GLU A 396 17.74 20.32 1.61
CA GLU A 396 18.94 20.63 0.83
C GLU A 396 20.06 21.22 1.70
N ASN A 397 19.75 22.16 2.60
CA ASN A 397 20.75 23.03 3.23
C ASN A 397 20.95 22.84 4.74
N ALA A 398 19.99 22.29 5.49
CA ALA A 398 20.19 22.06 6.92
C ALA A 398 21.19 20.93 7.16
N THR A 399 22.04 21.09 8.18
CA THR A 399 23.16 20.17 8.48
C THR A 399 22.91 19.30 9.70
N SER A 400 21.86 19.57 10.47
CA SER A 400 21.47 18.80 11.66
C SER A 400 19.97 18.87 11.91
N TYR A 401 19.46 17.96 12.75
CA TYR A 401 18.09 17.98 13.25
C TYR A 401 17.74 19.31 13.93
N GLU A 402 18.60 19.84 14.79
CA GLU A 402 18.34 21.11 15.49
C GLU A 402 18.30 22.33 14.56
N VAL A 403 19.17 22.37 13.55
CA VAL A 403 19.14 23.43 12.53
C VAL A 403 17.86 23.32 11.70
N ALA A 404 17.46 22.11 11.31
CA ALA A 404 16.20 21.88 10.61
C ALA A 404 15.00 22.34 11.45
N LYS A 405 14.91 21.88 12.70
CA LYS A 405 13.86 22.24 13.66
C LYS A 405 13.76 23.75 13.86
N THR A 406 14.88 24.42 14.07
CA THR A 406 14.94 25.88 14.25
C THR A 406 14.42 26.62 13.02
N ARG A 407 14.88 26.24 11.81
CA ARG A 407 14.41 26.85 10.56
C ARG A 407 12.92 26.63 10.33
N LEU A 408 12.44 25.41 10.58
CA LEU A 408 11.04 25.03 10.44
C LEU A 408 10.14 25.69 11.48
N ALA A 409 10.66 26.07 12.66
CA ALA A 409 9.90 26.77 13.70
C ALA A 409 9.84 28.29 13.49
N GLN A 410 10.88 28.89 12.92
CA GLN A 410 11.06 30.36 12.91
C GLN A 410 10.78 31.02 11.56
N THR A 411 10.89 30.31 10.44
CA THR A 411 10.71 30.91 9.11
C THR A 411 9.24 31.30 8.90
N LYS A 412 8.96 32.56 8.55
CA LYS A 412 7.60 33.00 8.17
C LYS A 412 7.09 32.19 6.98
N LEU A 413 5.81 31.83 6.98
CA LEU A 413 5.17 31.00 5.96
C LEU A 413 4.04 31.73 5.26
N LEU A 414 3.73 31.30 4.03
CA LEU A 414 2.52 31.76 3.34
C LEU A 414 1.25 31.13 3.91
N ALA A 415 1.34 29.88 4.37
CA ALA A 415 0.22 29.13 4.93
C ALA A 415 0.64 28.46 6.25
N PRO A 416 -0.30 28.19 7.16
CA PRO A 416 -0.05 27.39 8.36
C PRO A 416 0.29 25.93 7.97
N ALA A 417 1.14 25.28 8.77
CA ALA A 417 1.59 23.91 8.51
C ALA A 417 1.77 23.12 9.80
N TYR A 418 1.85 21.79 9.66
CA TYR A 418 2.55 20.94 10.61
C TYR A 418 3.82 20.40 9.94
N PHE A 419 4.97 20.58 10.58
CA PHE A 419 6.19 19.90 10.16
C PHE A 419 6.48 18.76 11.13
N ILE A 420 6.57 17.55 10.61
CA ILE A 420 6.93 16.37 11.38
C ILE A 420 8.37 16.07 11.04
N LEU A 421 9.23 16.07 12.06
CA LEU A 421 10.69 15.98 11.90
C LEU A 421 11.22 14.85 12.77
N GLY A 422 11.96 13.92 12.17
CA GLY A 422 12.68 12.85 12.88
C GLY A 422 14.19 12.99 12.66
N GLY A 423 15.00 12.89 13.71
CA GLY A 423 16.47 12.97 13.67
C GLY A 423 17.12 11.60 13.68
N ASN A 424 18.38 11.55 14.11
CA ASN A 424 19.21 10.33 14.11
C ASN A 424 19.63 9.89 15.52
N GLN A 425 19.13 10.55 16.57
CA GLN A 425 19.38 10.24 17.97
C GLN A 425 18.07 10.01 18.73
N SER A 426 18.14 9.24 19.82
CA SER A 426 17.02 9.03 20.74
C SER A 426 16.40 10.36 21.19
N GLY A 427 15.07 10.43 21.20
CA GLY A 427 14.27 11.63 21.50
C GLY A 427 14.12 12.62 20.34
N GLN A 428 14.86 12.49 19.24
CA GLN A 428 14.75 13.43 18.11
C GLN A 428 13.54 13.11 17.23
N GLY A 429 12.34 13.36 17.71
CA GLY A 429 11.11 13.28 16.93
C GLY A 429 10.16 14.36 17.40
N CYS A 430 9.66 15.21 16.50
CA CYS A 430 8.73 16.27 16.90
C CYS A 430 7.68 16.61 15.83
N ILE A 431 6.58 17.20 16.28
CA ILE A 431 5.59 17.91 15.48
C ILE A 431 5.73 19.40 15.79
N ILE A 432 6.02 20.21 14.76
CA ILE A 432 6.10 21.67 14.85
C ILE A 432 4.79 22.21 14.27
N THR A 433 3.92 22.72 15.14
CA THR A 433 2.65 23.33 14.73
C THR A 433 2.89 24.80 14.40
N ARG A 434 2.60 25.22 13.18
CA ARG A 434 2.91 26.55 12.66
C ARG A 434 1.65 27.35 12.30
N SER A 435 1.62 28.60 12.73
CA SER A 435 0.89 29.64 11.98
C SER A 435 1.78 30.19 10.87
N ARG A 436 1.23 31.12 10.07
CA ARG A 436 2.01 31.85 9.07
C ARG A 436 3.19 32.61 9.68
N LEU A 437 3.07 33.10 10.91
CA LEU A 437 4.06 34.00 11.50
C LEU A 437 4.96 33.36 12.56
N LEU A 438 4.49 32.34 13.27
CA LEU A 438 5.20 31.79 14.43
C LEU A 438 4.92 30.29 14.64
N SER A 439 5.71 29.66 15.51
CA SER A 439 5.44 28.33 16.01
C SER A 439 4.46 28.42 17.19
N LEU A 440 3.34 27.71 17.06
CA LEU A 440 2.27 27.68 18.06
C LEU A 440 2.58 26.65 19.15
N ASP A 441 3.18 25.52 18.77
CA ASP A 441 3.57 24.44 19.66
C ASP A 441 4.64 23.56 19.02
N ILE A 442 5.47 22.92 19.84
CA ILE A 442 6.40 21.87 19.43
C ILE A 442 6.20 20.66 20.34
N LEU A 443 5.58 19.61 19.81
CA LEU A 443 5.34 18.36 20.54
C LEU A 443 6.45 17.35 20.22
N GLU A 444 7.26 17.01 21.22
CA GLU A 444 8.38 16.08 21.06
C GLU A 444 8.04 14.67 21.57
N ILE A 445 8.77 13.67 21.05
CA ILE A 445 8.97 12.38 21.70
C ILE A 445 9.57 12.65 23.09
N ASP A 446 8.98 12.04 24.11
CA ASP A 446 9.47 12.11 25.48
C ASP A 446 9.30 10.74 26.14
N LEU A 447 10.38 9.97 26.14
CA LEU A 447 10.40 8.63 26.71
C LEU A 447 10.15 8.63 28.23
N LYS A 448 10.45 9.71 28.94
CA LYS A 448 10.19 9.82 30.39
C LYS A 448 8.69 9.89 30.68
N LEU A 449 7.92 10.41 29.72
CA LEU A 449 6.45 10.45 29.75
C LEU A 449 5.83 9.23 29.04
N GLY A 450 6.63 8.24 28.63
CA GLY A 450 6.16 7.07 27.88
C GLY A 450 5.76 7.39 26.43
N ARG A 451 6.10 8.57 25.90
CA ARG A 451 5.76 9.00 24.54
C ARG A 451 6.89 8.63 23.59
N TRP A 452 6.83 7.42 23.04
CA TRP A 452 7.80 6.87 22.10
C TRP A 452 7.48 7.15 20.62
N TYR A 453 6.37 7.83 20.33
CA TYR A 453 6.02 8.30 19.00
C TYR A 453 5.29 9.63 19.05
N VAL A 454 5.34 10.37 17.94
CA VAL A 454 4.49 11.52 17.64
C VAL A 454 3.74 11.23 16.34
N LEU A 455 2.46 11.60 16.29
CA LEU A 455 1.56 11.34 15.17
C LEU A 455 0.74 12.58 14.86
N GLU A 456 0.77 13.02 13.61
CA GLU A 456 0.02 14.19 13.16
C GLU A 456 -0.82 13.87 11.92
N THR A 457 -2.03 14.42 11.90
CA THR A 457 -2.91 14.42 10.73
C THR A 457 -3.05 15.85 10.21
N ASN A 458 -4.20 16.51 10.39
CA ASN A 458 -4.46 17.86 9.88
C ASN A 458 -5.16 18.77 10.91
N TYR A 459 -5.12 18.41 12.19
CA TYR A 459 -5.81 19.12 13.26
C TYR A 459 -4.83 19.44 14.39
N ASP A 460 -5.06 20.47 15.20
CA ASP A 460 -4.14 20.73 16.31
C ASP A 460 -4.19 19.54 17.31
N HIS A 461 -3.06 19.09 17.85
CA HIS A 461 -3.04 17.91 18.74
C HIS A 461 -3.78 18.11 20.06
N TRP A 462 -3.92 19.36 20.52
CA TRP A 462 -4.72 19.75 21.69
C TRP A 462 -6.21 19.94 21.40
N LYS A 463 -6.66 19.72 20.16
CA LYS A 463 -8.07 19.78 19.76
C LYS A 463 -8.59 18.39 19.40
N ALA A 464 -9.91 18.22 19.54
CA ALA A 464 -10.58 17.05 19.02
C ALA A 464 -10.46 16.99 17.48
N PRO A 465 -10.31 15.81 16.88
CA PRO A 465 -10.41 15.63 15.44
C PRO A 465 -11.76 16.12 14.90
N LEU A 466 -11.80 16.50 13.62
CA LEU A 466 -13.06 16.79 12.95
C LEU A 466 -13.88 15.49 12.88
N PHE A 467 -15.15 15.53 13.32
CA PHE A 467 -15.95 14.31 13.46
C PHE A 467 -16.10 13.48 12.17
N LEU A 468 -16.00 14.13 11.00
CA LEU A 468 -16.07 13.47 9.70
C LEU A 468 -14.75 12.82 9.30
N ASP A 469 -13.61 13.36 9.73
CA ASP A 469 -12.25 12.89 9.40
C ASP A 469 -11.44 12.70 10.69
N ASP A 470 -11.67 11.56 11.35
CA ASP A 470 -10.83 11.10 12.46
C ASP A 470 -9.89 9.97 12.04
N ARG A 471 -8.77 10.36 11.42
CA ARG A 471 -7.63 9.46 11.15
C ARG A 471 -6.67 9.34 12.33
N ARG A 472 -6.65 10.33 13.25
CA ARG A 472 -5.73 10.37 14.39
C ARG A 472 -6.02 9.24 15.37
N THR A 473 -7.27 9.09 15.81
CA THR A 473 -7.64 8.12 16.84
C THR A 473 -7.38 6.67 16.41
N PRO A 474 -7.77 6.24 15.19
CA PRO A 474 -7.45 4.90 14.70
C PRO A 474 -5.95 4.67 14.55
N ALA A 475 -5.19 5.65 14.05
CA ALA A 475 -3.74 5.51 13.88
C ALA A 475 -3.02 5.39 15.23
N MET A 476 -3.37 6.22 16.22
CA MET A 476 -2.83 6.11 17.59
C MET A 476 -3.22 4.78 18.25
N THR A 477 -4.45 4.32 18.03
CA THR A 477 -4.90 3.00 18.51
C THR A 477 -4.03 1.87 17.94
N CYS A 478 -3.73 1.92 16.64
CA CYS A 478 -2.85 0.94 16.01
C CYS A 478 -1.41 1.06 16.52
N MET A 479 -0.85 2.27 16.65
CA MET A 479 0.49 2.48 17.23
C MET A 479 0.58 1.90 18.66
N ASN A 480 -0.42 2.16 19.51
CA ASN A 480 -0.45 1.63 20.87
C ASN A 480 -0.54 0.10 20.90
N LYS A 481 -1.28 -0.52 19.96
CA LYS A 481 -1.34 -1.98 19.81
C LYS A 481 -0.03 -2.58 19.29
N THR A 482 0.66 -1.89 18.38
CA THR A 482 1.98 -2.30 17.89
C THR A 482 2.99 -2.36 19.04
N MET A 483 2.91 -1.38 19.96
CA MET A 483 3.86 -1.17 21.06
C MET A 483 5.27 -0.79 20.57
N GLN A 484 6.03 -0.12 21.44
CA GLN A 484 7.38 0.30 21.13
C GLN A 484 8.29 -0.87 20.70
N ALA A 485 8.15 -2.02 21.36
CA ALA A 485 8.99 -3.19 21.11
C ALA A 485 8.88 -3.78 19.69
N ASN A 486 7.79 -3.53 18.97
CA ASN A 486 7.55 -4.11 17.65
C ASN A 486 7.55 -3.06 16.52
N ILE A 487 7.97 -1.82 16.79
CA ILE A 487 7.99 -0.79 15.75
C ILE A 487 9.11 -1.06 14.73
N THR A 488 8.71 -1.10 13.46
CA THR A 488 9.57 -1.31 12.28
C THR A 488 8.93 -0.57 11.10
N LEU A 489 9.63 -0.44 9.97
CA LEU A 489 9.01 0.08 8.74
C LEU A 489 7.78 -0.74 8.31
N LYS A 490 7.82 -2.06 8.49
CA LYS A 490 6.71 -2.96 8.16
C LYS A 490 5.49 -2.69 9.04
N THR A 491 5.67 -2.66 10.36
CA THR A 491 4.54 -2.40 11.27
C THR A 491 4.02 -0.98 11.15
N MET A 492 4.87 -0.01 10.78
CA MET A 492 4.45 1.34 10.42
C MET A 492 3.62 1.38 9.14
N TYR A 493 3.98 0.59 8.13
CA TYR A 493 3.17 0.43 6.92
C TYR A 493 1.79 -0.18 7.25
N ASP A 494 1.72 -1.14 8.16
CA ASP A 494 0.45 -1.73 8.61
C ASP A 494 -0.47 -0.69 9.27
N VAL A 495 0.08 0.18 10.13
CA VAL A 495 -0.65 1.32 10.72
C VAL A 495 -1.18 2.24 9.63
N LEU A 496 -0.33 2.63 8.68
CA LEU A 496 -0.70 3.50 7.55
C LEU A 496 -1.62 2.83 6.52
N SER A 497 -1.80 1.51 6.59
CA SER A 497 -2.72 0.74 5.74
C SER A 497 -4.09 0.54 6.37
N THR A 498 -4.27 0.97 7.62
CA THR A 498 -5.53 0.82 8.36
C THR A 498 -6.54 1.89 7.91
N LYS A 499 -7.76 1.51 7.54
CA LYS A 499 -8.83 2.49 7.26
C LYS A 499 -9.32 3.13 8.57
N PRO A 500 -9.55 4.46 8.64
CA PRO A 500 -9.50 5.45 7.56
C PRO A 500 -8.13 6.14 7.34
N VAL A 501 -7.07 5.74 8.04
CA VAL A 501 -5.71 6.30 7.81
C VAL A 501 -5.28 6.13 6.35
N LEU A 502 -5.60 4.97 5.79
CA LEU A 502 -5.73 4.77 4.35
C LEU A 502 -7.17 5.09 3.93
N ASN A 503 -7.31 6.00 2.97
CA ASN A 503 -8.59 6.44 2.42
C ASN A 503 -8.52 6.54 0.88
N LYS A 504 -9.61 7.01 0.24
CA LYS A 504 -9.67 7.20 -1.22
C LYS A 504 -8.78 8.32 -1.76
N LEU A 505 -8.31 9.21 -0.90
CA LEU A 505 -7.41 10.30 -1.27
C LEU A 505 -5.95 9.86 -1.26
N THR A 506 -5.62 8.77 -0.57
CA THR A 506 -4.24 8.29 -0.43
C THR A 506 -3.63 7.96 -1.78
N THR A 507 -2.68 8.80 -2.19
CA THR A 507 -1.92 8.66 -3.44
C THR A 507 -0.74 7.73 -3.25
N TYR A 508 0.08 7.99 -2.23
CA TYR A 508 1.25 7.20 -1.89
C TYR A 508 1.50 7.13 -0.38
N THR A 509 2.26 6.12 0.01
CA THR A 509 2.83 5.97 1.36
C THR A 509 4.33 5.99 1.25
N THR A 510 4.99 6.73 2.13
CA THR A 510 6.45 6.78 2.22
C THR A 510 6.90 6.30 3.60
N LEU A 511 7.93 5.48 3.62
CA LEU A 511 8.57 4.93 4.81
C LEU A 511 10.05 5.30 4.77
N MET A 512 10.57 5.80 5.88
CA MET A 512 11.93 6.32 5.98
C MET A 512 12.61 5.81 7.26
N ASP A 513 13.87 5.45 7.10
CA ASP A 513 14.77 5.10 8.19
C ASP A 513 15.96 6.04 8.14
N VAL A 514 16.03 6.95 9.13
CA VAL A 514 17.05 8.00 9.18
C VAL A 514 18.45 7.39 9.25
N SER A 515 18.63 6.35 10.07
CA SER A 515 19.91 5.71 10.36
C SER A 515 20.56 5.09 9.14
N THR A 516 19.77 4.49 8.26
CA THR A 516 20.25 3.83 7.04
C THR A 516 20.20 4.75 5.82
N GLY A 517 19.48 5.88 5.91
CA GLY A 517 19.22 6.73 4.75
C GLY A 517 18.25 6.09 3.75
N ASN A 518 17.47 5.10 4.20
CA ASN A 518 16.49 4.40 3.38
C ASN A 518 15.21 5.23 3.24
N LEU A 519 14.67 5.26 2.02
CA LEU A 519 13.36 5.82 1.69
C LEU A 519 12.70 4.86 0.72
N GLU A 520 11.51 4.41 1.06
CA GLU A 520 10.68 3.56 0.21
C GLU A 520 9.31 4.19 0.06
N SER A 521 8.77 4.16 -1.16
CA SER A 521 7.45 4.70 -1.43
C SER A 521 6.62 3.81 -2.33
N TYR A 522 5.33 3.77 -2.02
CA TYR A 522 4.38 2.85 -2.61
C TYR A 522 3.13 3.60 -3.04
N ILE A 523 2.74 3.46 -4.31
CA ILE A 523 1.46 3.99 -4.79
C ILE A 523 0.35 3.18 -4.13
N ARG A 524 -0.64 3.87 -3.56
CA ARG A 524 -1.71 3.24 -2.79
C ARG A 524 -3.01 3.19 -3.57
N ASP A 525 -3.84 2.24 -3.18
CA ASP A 525 -5.24 2.24 -3.55
C ASP A 525 -6.10 1.84 -2.34
N CYS A 526 -7.35 2.25 -2.31
CA CYS A 526 -8.25 1.92 -1.21
C CYS A 526 -9.53 1.25 -1.75
N PRO A 527 -9.58 -0.09 -1.74
CA PRO A 527 -10.71 -0.83 -2.30
C PRO A 527 -11.98 -0.57 -1.46
N ASN A 528 -13.13 -0.53 -2.16
CA ASN A 528 -14.42 -0.35 -1.50
C ASN A 528 -14.74 -1.55 -0.57
N PRO A 529 -15.40 -1.32 0.58
CA PRO A 529 -15.80 -0.02 1.13
C PRO A 529 -14.59 0.75 1.70
N CYS A 530 -14.45 2.01 1.32
CA CYS A 530 -13.40 2.89 1.84
C CYS A 530 -13.91 4.33 1.91
N MET A 531 -13.48 5.06 2.93
CA MET A 531 -13.93 6.43 3.15
C MET A 531 -13.38 7.36 2.06
N PRO A 532 -14.20 8.31 1.58
CA PRO A 532 -13.77 9.30 0.60
C PRO A 532 -12.79 10.33 1.17
N TRP A 533 -12.62 10.41 2.49
CA TRP A 533 -11.73 11.36 3.19
C TRP A 533 -11.00 10.67 4.33
#